data_AF-A0A7J7E763-F1
#
_entry.id   AF-A0A7J7E763-F1
#
_cell.length_a   1.000
_cell.length_b   1.000
_cell.length_c   1.000
_cell.angle_alpha   90.00
_cell.angle_beta   90.00
_cell.angle_gamma   90.00
#
_symmetry.space_group_name_H-M   'P 1'
#
loop_
_entity.id
_entity.type
_entity.pdbx_description
1 polymer ?
#
loop_
_entity_poly.entity_id
_entity_poly.type
_entity_poly.pdbx_seq_one_letter_code
_entity_poly.pdbx_strand_id
1 'polypeptide(L)'
;MFVFLQTEPPLNTPENREYLAEIMFESFNVPGLYIAVQAVLALAASWTSRQVGERTLTGIVIDSGDGVTHAIPVAEGYVIGSCIKHIPIAGRDITYFIQQLLREREVGIPPEQSLETAKAIKEKYCYICPDIVKEFAKYDVDPRKWVKQYTGINAINQKKFIIDVGYERFLGPEIFFHPEFANPDFMESISDVVDEVIQNCPIDVRRPLYKNVVLSGGSTMFRDFGRRLQRDLKRVVDARLKLSEELSGGRIKPKPVEVQVITHHMQRYAVWFGGSMLASTNDLVECNRYGAGPLASGWGPSQIKSSISGGGGWVNLRKETRTDCEWIRAKRARSDSDECVSLGNFIKERLLCGATLLLWPVGFRINSEGALRLLEALLGLPGPALGVLCVLCQL
;
A
#
# COMPACT_ATOMS: atom_id res chain seq x y z
N MET A 1 -8.66 -27.14 -5.99
CA MET A 1 -7.34 -26.86 -5.39
C MET A 1 -7.25 -25.35 -5.21
N PHE A 2 -7.10 -24.85 -3.99
CA PHE A 2 -7.09 -23.41 -3.70
C PHE A 2 -5.65 -22.89 -3.68
N VAL A 3 -5.35 -21.84 -4.44
CA VAL A 3 -4.01 -21.20 -4.49
C VAL A 3 -4.05 -19.94 -3.64
N PHE A 4 -2.99 -19.67 -2.89
CA PHE A 4 -2.84 -18.43 -2.13
C PHE A 4 -2.03 -17.41 -2.93
N LEU A 5 -2.54 -16.18 -3.03
CA LEU A 5 -1.80 -15.03 -3.54
C LEU A 5 -1.46 -14.13 -2.36
N GLN A 6 -0.18 -13.90 -2.15
CA GLN A 6 0.34 -12.99 -1.12
C GLN A 6 1.08 -11.84 -1.78
N THR A 7 1.03 -10.66 -1.17
CA THR A 7 1.68 -9.46 -1.71
C THR A 7 2.99 -9.17 -0.99
N GLU A 8 3.93 -8.55 -1.69
CA GLU A 8 5.18 -8.07 -1.10
C GLU A 8 5.52 -6.63 -1.53
N PRO A 9 6.29 -5.89 -0.71
CA PRO A 9 6.83 -4.61 -1.11
C PRO A 9 7.90 -4.76 -2.22
N PRO A 10 8.14 -3.72 -3.03
CA PRO A 10 9.03 -3.80 -4.20
C PRO A 10 10.52 -4.02 -3.87
N LEU A 11 10.94 -3.79 -2.62
CA LEU A 11 12.31 -3.96 -2.14
C LEU A 11 12.44 -5.12 -1.15
N ASN A 12 11.56 -6.11 -1.24
CA ASN A 12 11.63 -7.30 -0.39
C ASN A 12 12.84 -8.18 -0.77
N THR A 13 13.57 -8.68 0.23
CA THR A 13 14.72 -9.54 -0.04
C THR A 13 14.26 -10.96 -0.39
N PRO A 14 15.03 -11.71 -1.21
CA PRO A 14 14.71 -13.09 -1.53
C PRO A 14 14.59 -14.00 -0.30
N GLU A 15 15.36 -13.73 0.75
CA GLU A 15 15.34 -14.48 2.00
C GLU A 15 13.97 -14.37 2.69
N ASN A 16 13.37 -13.18 2.70
CA ASN A 16 12.02 -12.99 3.23
C ASN A 16 10.96 -13.75 2.42
N ARG A 17 11.15 -13.90 1.12
CA ARG A 17 10.27 -14.73 0.28
C ARG A 17 10.40 -16.21 0.64
N GLU A 18 11.62 -16.70 0.90
CA GLU A 18 11.86 -18.07 1.36
C GLU A 18 11.16 -18.33 2.70
N TYR A 19 11.31 -17.43 3.68
CA TYR A 19 10.65 -17.55 4.98
C TYR A 19 9.11 -17.56 4.88
N LEU A 20 8.55 -16.69 4.04
CA LEU A 20 7.10 -16.68 3.79
C LEU A 20 6.63 -18.01 3.17
N ALA A 21 7.39 -18.53 2.19
CA ALA A 21 7.08 -19.80 1.55
C ALA A 21 7.18 -20.98 2.53
N GLU A 22 8.21 -21.01 3.38
CA GLU A 22 8.39 -22.02 4.43
C GLU A 22 7.18 -22.07 5.36
N ILE A 23 6.74 -20.93 5.88
CA ILE A 23 5.55 -20.86 6.75
C ILE A 23 4.31 -21.40 6.03
N MET A 24 4.08 -20.98 4.79
CA MET A 24 2.89 -21.38 4.02
C MET A 24 2.88 -22.87 3.66
N PHE A 25 4.01 -23.44 3.27
CA PHE A 25 4.10 -24.85 2.86
C PHE A 25 4.32 -25.83 4.02
N GLU A 26 5.04 -25.43 5.07
CA GLU A 26 5.34 -26.30 6.21
C GLU A 26 4.26 -26.23 7.29
N SER A 27 3.80 -25.02 7.64
CA SER A 27 2.81 -24.87 8.71
C SER A 27 1.39 -25.04 8.20
N PHE A 28 1.03 -24.37 7.09
CA PHE A 28 -0.33 -24.38 6.56
C PHE A 28 -0.57 -25.43 5.46
N ASN A 29 0.51 -26.08 4.98
CA ASN A 29 0.47 -27.11 3.97
C ASN A 29 -0.34 -26.70 2.72
N VAL A 30 -0.19 -25.44 2.28
CA VAL A 30 -0.92 -24.91 1.12
C VAL A 30 -0.48 -25.61 -0.17
N PRO A 31 -1.40 -25.87 -1.12
CA PRO A 31 -1.06 -26.61 -2.33
C PRO A 31 -0.33 -25.76 -3.38
N GLY A 32 -0.39 -24.42 -3.26
CA GLY A 32 0.31 -23.49 -4.14
C GLY A 32 0.30 -22.08 -3.56
N LEU A 33 1.43 -21.38 -3.71
CA LEU A 33 1.64 -20.02 -3.25
C LEU A 33 2.17 -19.18 -4.42
N TYR A 34 1.60 -17.99 -4.58
CA TYR A 34 2.07 -16.96 -5.50
C TYR A 34 2.39 -15.69 -4.71
N ILE A 35 3.61 -15.17 -4.87
CA ILE A 35 4.04 -13.92 -4.24
C ILE A 35 4.06 -12.84 -5.33
N ALA A 36 3.22 -11.83 -5.17
CA ALA A 36 2.99 -10.77 -6.13
C ALA A 36 3.53 -9.43 -5.64
N VAL A 37 4.20 -8.69 -6.52
CA VAL A 37 4.67 -7.34 -6.20
C VAL A 37 3.50 -6.36 -6.20
N GLN A 38 3.37 -5.57 -5.14
CA GLN A 38 2.26 -4.65 -4.93
C GLN A 38 2.01 -3.69 -6.10
N ALA A 39 3.07 -3.12 -6.68
CA ALA A 39 2.95 -2.17 -7.79
C ALA A 39 2.34 -2.81 -9.05
N VAL A 40 2.72 -4.05 -9.37
CA VAL A 40 2.19 -4.76 -10.55
C VAL A 40 0.70 -5.02 -10.38
N LEU A 41 0.27 -5.38 -9.17
CA LEU A 41 -1.16 -5.56 -8.86
C LEU A 41 -1.94 -4.24 -8.95
N ALA A 42 -1.36 -3.13 -8.51
CA ALA A 42 -1.97 -1.81 -8.63
C ALA A 42 -2.16 -1.40 -10.10
N LEU A 43 -1.18 -1.70 -10.98
CA LEU A 43 -1.35 -1.50 -12.42
C LEU A 43 -2.46 -2.38 -13.00
N ALA A 44 -2.56 -3.65 -12.59
CA ALA A 44 -3.64 -4.52 -13.02
C ALA A 44 -5.03 -4.00 -12.59
N ALA A 45 -5.14 -3.44 -11.38
CA ALA A 45 -6.38 -2.80 -10.91
C ALA A 45 -6.79 -1.58 -11.77
N SER A 46 -5.80 -0.85 -12.29
CA SER A 46 -6.04 0.33 -13.14
C SER A 46 -6.71 -0.02 -14.47
N TRP A 47 -6.62 -1.27 -14.95
CA TRP A 47 -7.28 -1.74 -16.17
C TRP A 47 -8.81 -1.62 -16.15
N THR A 48 -9.39 -1.48 -14.95
CA THR A 48 -10.83 -1.23 -14.79
C THR A 48 -11.21 0.23 -15.04
N SER A 49 -10.24 1.13 -15.14
CA SER A 49 -10.49 2.53 -15.44
C SER A 49 -10.87 2.72 -16.91
N ARG A 50 -11.93 3.48 -17.16
CA ARG A 50 -12.39 3.84 -18.52
C ARG A 50 -11.37 4.70 -19.28
N GLN A 51 -10.43 5.31 -18.57
CA GLN A 51 -9.38 6.14 -19.16
C GLN A 51 -8.30 5.31 -19.88
N VAL A 52 -8.25 4.01 -19.62
CA VAL A 52 -7.23 3.09 -20.13
C VAL A 52 -7.84 2.30 -21.29
N GLY A 53 -7.47 2.65 -22.52
CA GLY A 53 -7.84 1.90 -23.72
C GLY A 53 -6.97 0.66 -23.96
N GLU A 54 -5.76 0.65 -23.40
CA GLU A 54 -4.75 -0.40 -23.59
C GLU A 54 -4.34 -0.97 -22.23
N ARG A 55 -4.53 -2.27 -22.02
CA ARG A 55 -4.11 -2.95 -20.79
C ARG A 55 -2.60 -3.13 -20.83
N THR A 56 -1.87 -2.30 -20.11
CA THR A 56 -0.41 -2.38 -20.04
C THR A 56 0.04 -2.61 -18.61
N LEU A 57 1.18 -3.29 -18.46
CA LEU A 57 1.92 -3.42 -17.19
C LEU A 57 3.15 -2.50 -17.18
N THR A 58 3.12 -1.44 -18.01
CA THR A 58 4.18 -0.43 -18.08
C THR A 58 3.59 0.89 -17.61
N GLY A 59 4.09 1.40 -16.50
CA GLY A 59 3.58 2.60 -15.85
C GLY A 59 4.34 2.88 -14.55
N ILE A 60 4.16 4.07 -14.02
CA ILE A 60 4.66 4.42 -12.69
C ILE A 60 3.52 4.34 -11.68
N VAL A 61 3.75 3.63 -10.58
CA VAL A 61 2.79 3.49 -9.50
C VAL A 61 3.19 4.39 -8.35
N ILE A 62 2.26 5.21 -7.92
CA ILE A 62 2.38 6.01 -6.70
C ILE A 62 1.56 5.31 -5.63
N ASP A 63 2.23 4.59 -4.74
CA ASP A 63 1.59 3.88 -3.64
C ASP A 63 1.73 4.70 -2.36
N SER A 64 0.63 5.29 -1.89
CA SER A 64 0.60 6.12 -0.68
C SER A 64 -0.30 5.50 0.39
N GLY A 65 0.35 4.89 1.38
CA GLY A 65 -0.28 4.25 2.53
C GLY A 65 -0.35 5.14 3.76
N ASP A 66 -0.39 4.51 4.94
CA ASP A 66 -0.31 5.22 6.22
C ASP A 66 1.13 5.58 6.61
N GLY A 67 2.11 4.72 6.27
CA GLY A 67 3.50 4.86 6.72
C GLY A 67 4.44 5.56 5.75
N VAL A 68 4.44 5.18 4.47
CA VAL A 68 5.37 5.70 3.46
C VAL A 68 4.64 5.85 2.13
N THR A 69 5.10 6.79 1.30
CA THR A 69 4.70 6.90 -0.11
C THR A 69 5.84 6.45 -1.01
N HIS A 70 5.57 5.59 -1.99
CA HIS A 70 6.56 5.08 -2.93
C HIS A 70 6.22 5.48 -4.37
N ALA A 71 7.24 5.89 -5.13
CA ALA A 71 7.16 6.07 -6.57
C ALA A 71 7.90 4.91 -7.24
N ILE A 72 7.15 4.01 -7.88
CA ILE A 72 7.63 2.71 -8.35
C ILE A 72 7.45 2.62 -9.87
N PRO A 73 8.53 2.74 -10.66
CA PRO A 73 8.47 2.55 -12.10
C PRO A 73 8.40 1.05 -12.45
N VAL A 74 7.47 0.70 -13.33
CA VAL A 74 7.29 -0.67 -13.82
C VAL A 74 7.33 -0.66 -15.34
N ALA A 75 8.07 -1.59 -15.94
CA ALA A 75 8.15 -1.80 -17.37
C ALA A 75 7.86 -3.27 -17.68
N GLU A 76 6.84 -3.52 -18.50
CA GLU A 76 6.46 -4.87 -18.95
C GLU A 76 6.19 -5.85 -17.78
N GLY A 77 5.68 -5.34 -16.65
CA GLY A 77 5.44 -6.13 -15.44
C GLY A 77 6.67 -6.28 -14.52
N TYR A 78 7.83 -5.77 -14.92
CA TYR A 78 9.05 -5.77 -14.11
C TYR A 78 9.26 -4.43 -13.43
N VAL A 79 9.56 -4.47 -12.13
CA VAL A 79 9.84 -3.26 -11.36
C VAL A 79 11.30 -2.84 -11.60
N ILE A 80 11.50 -1.58 -12.00
CA ILE A 80 12.85 -1.03 -12.15
C ILE A 80 13.35 -0.58 -10.77
N GLY A 81 13.86 -1.55 -10.01
CA GLY A 81 14.23 -1.37 -8.60
C GLY A 81 15.27 -0.27 -8.35
N SER A 82 16.20 -0.05 -9.28
CA SER A 82 17.25 0.97 -9.16
C SER A 82 16.72 2.41 -9.20
N CYS A 83 15.51 2.62 -9.71
CA CYS A 83 14.91 3.94 -9.90
C CYS A 83 13.84 4.27 -8.85
N ILE A 84 13.54 3.35 -7.91
CA ILE A 84 12.52 3.56 -6.89
C ILE A 84 12.94 4.70 -5.97
N LYS A 85 12.02 5.63 -5.70
CA LYS A 85 12.16 6.64 -4.65
C LYS A 85 11.05 6.50 -3.61
N HIS A 86 11.40 6.77 -2.36
CA HIS A 86 10.48 6.84 -1.24
C HIS A 86 10.34 8.29 -0.79
N ILE A 87 9.12 8.66 -0.42
CA ILE A 87 8.77 9.98 0.10
C ILE A 87 8.39 9.78 1.56
N PRO A 88 9.06 10.47 2.52
CA PRO A 88 8.81 10.35 3.95
C PRO A 88 7.56 11.17 4.37
N ILE A 89 6.50 11.08 3.56
CA ILE A 89 5.21 11.71 3.78
C ILE A 89 4.13 10.70 3.42
N ALA A 90 3.26 10.40 4.38
CA ALA A 90 2.18 9.45 4.21
C ALA A 90 0.94 9.86 5.01
N GLY A 91 -0.05 8.95 5.07
CA GLY A 91 -1.32 9.21 5.75
C GLY A 91 -1.18 9.57 7.23
N ARG A 92 -0.13 9.06 7.90
CA ARG A 92 0.19 9.35 9.29
C ARG A 92 0.67 10.79 9.47
N ASP A 93 1.60 11.23 8.64
CA ASP A 93 2.19 12.58 8.72
C ASP A 93 1.12 13.66 8.48
N ILE A 94 0.21 13.42 7.52
CA ILE A 94 -0.96 14.28 7.31
C ILE A 94 -1.83 14.35 8.56
N THR A 95 -2.02 13.23 9.25
CA THR A 95 -2.83 13.18 10.47
C THR A 95 -2.18 13.96 11.61
N TYR A 96 -0.86 13.83 11.78
CA TYR A 96 -0.12 14.60 12.78
C TYR A 96 -0.09 16.09 12.47
N PHE A 97 0.07 16.46 11.20
CA PHE A 97 0.04 17.87 10.79
C PHE A 97 -1.32 18.51 11.04
N ILE A 98 -2.42 17.83 10.67
CA ILE A 98 -3.79 18.28 10.99
C ILE A 98 -3.99 18.37 12.50
N GLN A 99 -3.48 17.40 13.26
CA GLN A 99 -3.56 17.42 14.72
C GLN A 99 -2.87 18.67 15.30
N GLN A 100 -1.70 19.04 14.80
CA GLN A 100 -0.99 20.23 15.23
C GLN A 100 -1.81 21.50 14.96
N LEU A 101 -2.34 21.65 13.75
CA LEU A 101 -3.19 22.80 13.38
C LEU A 101 -4.43 22.91 14.28
N LEU A 102 -5.08 21.78 14.60
CA LEU A 102 -6.24 21.75 15.48
C LEU A 102 -5.88 22.13 16.93
N ARG A 103 -4.71 21.72 17.43
CA ARG A 103 -4.25 22.07 18.79
C ARG A 103 -3.95 23.57 18.94
N GLU A 104 -3.45 24.21 17.89
CA GLU A 104 -3.11 25.63 17.90
C GLU A 104 -4.37 26.53 17.87
N ARG A 105 -5.45 26.07 17.22
CA ARG A 105 -6.65 26.88 16.98
C ARG A 105 -7.83 26.54 17.89
N GLU A 106 -8.11 25.26 18.13
CA GLU A 106 -9.38 24.81 18.70
C GLU A 106 -9.23 24.36 20.15
N VAL A 107 -10.10 24.87 21.01
CA VAL A 107 -10.14 24.54 22.45
C VAL A 107 -11.34 23.66 22.72
N GLY A 108 -11.14 22.46 23.28
CA GLY A 108 -12.22 21.54 23.64
C GLY A 108 -12.06 20.11 23.12
N ILE A 109 -11.00 19.84 22.35
CA ILE A 109 -10.64 18.49 21.92
C ILE A 109 -10.03 17.74 23.11
N PRO A 110 -10.59 16.59 23.52
CA PRO A 110 -9.95 15.75 24.53
C PRO A 110 -8.56 15.28 24.03
N PRO A 111 -7.50 15.38 24.83
CA PRO A 111 -6.15 15.05 24.38
C PRO A 111 -6.02 13.58 23.95
N GLU A 112 -6.75 12.67 24.60
CA GLU A 112 -6.80 11.24 24.26
C GLU A 112 -7.44 10.96 22.89
N GLN A 113 -8.40 11.78 22.46
CA GLN A 113 -9.13 11.64 21.18
C GLN A 113 -8.63 12.59 20.10
N SER A 114 -7.51 13.27 20.34
CA SER A 114 -6.97 14.27 19.42
C SER A 114 -6.57 13.65 18.07
N LEU A 115 -5.95 12.46 18.09
CA LEU A 115 -5.57 11.74 16.87
C LEU A 115 -6.78 11.19 16.10
N GLU A 116 -7.77 10.64 16.82
CA GLU A 116 -9.00 10.12 16.23
C GLU A 116 -9.77 11.24 15.50
N THR A 117 -9.86 12.40 16.15
CA THR A 117 -10.50 13.60 15.58
C THR A 117 -9.77 14.08 14.33
N ALA A 118 -8.43 14.19 14.38
CA ALA A 118 -7.63 14.58 13.22
C ALA A 118 -7.79 13.60 12.05
N LYS A 119 -7.80 12.29 12.32
CA LYS A 119 -8.03 11.24 11.31
C LYS A 119 -9.43 11.35 10.71
N ALA A 120 -10.46 11.54 11.53
CA ALA A 120 -11.83 11.72 11.06
C ALA A 120 -11.97 12.98 10.18
N ILE A 121 -11.28 14.06 10.54
CA ILE A 121 -11.27 15.29 9.76
C ILE A 121 -10.57 15.08 8.41
N LYS A 122 -9.40 14.42 8.43
CA LYS A 122 -8.64 14.02 7.23
C LYS A 122 -9.51 13.26 6.23
N GLU A 123 -10.21 12.23 6.70
CA GLU A 123 -10.98 11.33 5.82
C GLU A 123 -12.29 11.97 5.32
N LYS A 124 -12.91 12.87 6.08
CA LYS A 124 -14.23 13.43 5.75
C LYS A 124 -14.18 14.78 5.04
N TYR A 125 -13.26 15.67 5.40
CA TYR A 125 -13.32 17.07 5.00
C TYR A 125 -12.16 17.54 4.12
N CYS A 126 -11.03 16.81 4.12
CA CYS A 126 -9.84 17.24 3.41
C CYS A 126 -9.93 17.01 1.89
N TYR A 127 -9.29 17.91 1.15
CA TYR A 127 -9.22 17.89 -0.30
C TYR A 127 -7.98 18.65 -0.77
N ILE A 128 -7.54 18.41 -2.01
CA ILE A 128 -6.42 19.14 -2.58
C ILE A 128 -6.92 20.39 -3.29
N CYS A 129 -6.28 21.52 -3.01
CA CYS A 129 -6.55 22.77 -3.67
C CYS A 129 -5.64 22.95 -4.90
N PRO A 130 -6.06 23.72 -5.91
CA PRO A 130 -5.19 24.03 -7.05
C PRO A 130 -4.15 25.12 -6.73
N ASP A 131 -4.46 26.03 -5.81
CA ASP A 131 -3.69 27.24 -5.50
C ASP A 131 -4.02 27.65 -4.06
N ILE A 132 -3.00 27.64 -3.19
CA ILE A 132 -3.13 27.82 -1.74
C ILE A 132 -3.60 29.24 -1.41
N VAL A 133 -3.00 30.26 -2.02
CA VAL A 133 -3.28 31.68 -1.71
C VAL A 133 -4.71 32.04 -2.07
N LYS A 134 -5.19 31.55 -3.21
CA LYS A 134 -6.60 31.72 -3.61
C LYS A 134 -7.55 30.98 -2.70
N GLU A 135 -7.14 29.85 -2.15
CA GLU A 135 -7.98 29.09 -1.22
C GLU A 135 -8.10 29.81 0.13
N PHE A 136 -7.00 30.36 0.66
CA PHE A 136 -7.04 31.23 1.85
C PHE A 136 -7.99 32.41 1.65
N ALA A 137 -7.86 33.14 0.54
CA ALA A 137 -8.72 34.28 0.25
C ALA A 137 -10.22 33.91 0.22
N LYS A 138 -10.58 32.70 -0.25
CA LYS A 138 -11.98 32.25 -0.23
C LYS A 138 -12.51 32.00 1.17
N TYR A 139 -11.67 31.46 2.05
CA TYR A 139 -12.04 31.21 3.44
C TYR A 139 -12.17 32.52 4.22
N ASP A 140 -11.31 33.51 3.94
CA ASP A 140 -11.38 34.83 4.56
C ASP A 140 -12.62 35.63 4.12
N VAL A 141 -12.99 35.53 2.83
CA VAL A 141 -14.16 36.23 2.27
C VAL A 141 -15.47 35.63 2.79
N ASP A 142 -15.63 34.31 2.76
CA ASP A 142 -16.87 33.62 3.15
C ASP A 142 -16.66 32.49 4.18
N PRO A 143 -16.32 32.81 5.45
CA PRO A 143 -16.03 31.79 6.46
C PRO A 143 -17.21 30.83 6.70
N ARG A 144 -18.45 31.33 6.70
CA ARG A 144 -19.65 30.54 7.00
C ARG A 144 -19.94 29.43 5.98
N LYS A 145 -19.45 29.57 4.75
CA LYS A 145 -19.67 28.58 3.68
C LYS A 145 -18.62 27.48 3.72
N TRP A 146 -17.37 27.86 3.98
CA TRP A 146 -16.19 27.00 3.85
C TRP A 146 -15.78 26.33 5.16
N VAL A 147 -15.91 27.01 6.29
CA VAL A 147 -15.72 26.41 7.62
C VAL A 147 -16.84 25.41 7.86
N LYS A 148 -16.47 24.19 8.22
CA LYS A 148 -17.41 23.10 8.56
C LYS A 148 -17.34 22.82 10.03
N GLN A 149 -18.39 22.25 10.60
CA GLN A 149 -18.35 21.82 12.00
C GLN A 149 -18.23 20.30 12.08
N TYR A 150 -17.31 19.85 12.92
CA TYR A 150 -17.18 18.45 13.30
C TYR A 150 -17.68 18.27 14.72
N THR A 151 -18.54 17.28 14.93
CA THR A 151 -19.05 16.93 16.25
C THR A 151 -18.51 15.57 16.66
N GLY A 152 -17.76 15.53 17.76
CA GLY A 152 -17.29 14.31 18.40
C GLY A 152 -18.00 14.07 19.72
N ILE A 153 -17.94 12.83 20.22
CA ILE A 153 -18.42 12.46 21.56
C ILE A 153 -17.20 12.14 22.40
N ASN A 154 -17.09 12.79 23.55
CA ASN A 154 -16.03 12.51 24.50
C ASN A 154 -16.23 11.10 25.09
N ALA A 155 -15.24 10.22 24.94
CA ALA A 155 -15.32 8.85 25.44
C ALA A 155 -15.56 8.77 26.96
N ILE A 156 -14.96 9.67 27.72
CA ILE A 156 -15.01 9.68 29.19
C ILE A 156 -16.30 10.35 29.66
N ASN A 157 -16.53 11.59 29.23
CA ASN A 157 -17.61 12.42 29.76
C ASN A 157 -18.96 12.19 29.05
N GLN A 158 -18.97 11.46 27.93
CA GLN A 158 -20.13 11.26 27.03
C GLN A 158 -20.79 12.57 26.54
N LYS A 159 -20.12 13.71 26.75
CA LYS A 159 -20.54 15.02 26.24
C LYS A 159 -20.05 15.21 24.83
N LYS A 160 -20.86 15.88 24.01
CA LYS A 160 -20.50 16.25 22.65
C LYS A 160 -19.54 17.44 22.70
N PHE A 161 -18.47 17.38 21.91
CA PHE A 161 -17.63 18.53 21.60
C PHE A 161 -17.80 18.88 20.13
N ILE A 162 -17.79 20.18 19.83
CA ILE A 162 -17.98 20.72 18.48
C ILE A 162 -16.71 21.50 18.16
N ILE A 163 -16.17 21.27 16.96
CA ILE A 163 -14.92 21.87 16.49
C ILE A 163 -15.18 22.50 15.13
N ASP A 164 -14.64 23.69 14.90
CA ASP A 164 -14.68 24.32 13.60
C ASP A 164 -13.51 23.84 12.75
N VAL A 165 -13.83 23.24 11.60
CA VAL A 165 -12.89 22.68 10.63
C VAL A 165 -12.66 23.69 9.49
N GLY A 166 -11.44 24.21 9.39
CA GLY A 166 -11.08 25.35 8.55
C GLY A 166 -10.01 25.04 7.50
N TYR A 167 -8.82 25.63 7.69
CA TYR A 167 -7.69 25.61 6.75
C TYR A 167 -7.03 24.25 6.62
N GLU A 168 -7.06 23.43 7.67
CA GLU A 168 -6.53 22.07 7.71
C GLU A 168 -7.13 21.16 6.62
N ARG A 169 -8.29 21.54 6.09
CA ARG A 169 -8.96 20.83 4.98
C ARG A 169 -8.09 20.77 3.73
N PHE A 170 -7.47 21.88 3.34
CA PHE A 170 -6.59 21.91 2.18
C PHE A 170 -5.11 21.87 2.55
N LEU A 171 -4.73 22.41 3.72
CA LEU A 171 -3.34 22.38 4.18
C LEU A 171 -2.87 20.95 4.49
N GLY A 172 -3.74 20.09 5.03
CA GLY A 172 -3.40 18.71 5.37
C GLY A 172 -2.81 17.95 4.17
N PRO A 173 -3.54 17.80 3.05
CA PRO A 173 -3.02 17.13 1.86
C PRO A 173 -1.97 17.92 1.07
N GLU A 174 -1.81 19.24 1.33
CA GLU A 174 -0.85 20.07 0.61
C GLU A 174 0.60 19.68 0.91
N ILE A 175 0.86 19.01 2.04
CA ILE A 175 2.20 18.51 2.39
C ILE A 175 2.78 17.52 1.37
N PHE A 176 1.96 16.92 0.50
CA PHE A 176 2.49 16.12 -0.62
C PHE A 176 3.20 16.97 -1.67
N PHE A 177 2.76 18.21 -1.87
CA PHE A 177 3.30 19.13 -2.86
C PHE A 177 4.30 20.11 -2.23
N HIS A 178 4.12 20.44 -0.95
CA HIS A 178 4.99 21.29 -0.15
C HIS A 178 5.34 20.58 1.17
N PRO A 179 6.21 19.56 1.14
CA PRO A 179 6.54 18.78 2.34
C PRO A 179 7.29 19.60 3.41
N GLU A 180 7.88 20.73 3.01
CA GLU A 180 8.49 21.75 3.87
C GLU A 180 7.61 22.25 5.03
N PHE A 181 6.28 22.09 4.94
CA PHE A 181 5.36 22.49 6.01
C PHE A 181 5.35 21.53 7.20
N ALA A 182 5.69 20.25 6.99
CA ALA A 182 5.60 19.22 8.02
C ALA A 182 6.93 18.53 8.31
N ASN A 183 7.81 18.43 7.30
CA ASN A 183 9.08 17.74 7.42
C ASN A 183 10.24 18.69 7.09
N PRO A 184 11.14 19.00 8.06
CA PRO A 184 12.27 19.88 7.81
C PRO A 184 13.37 19.24 6.93
N ASP A 185 13.43 17.91 6.89
CA ASP A 185 14.50 17.19 6.20
C ASP A 185 14.18 16.91 4.72
N PHE A 186 12.92 17.05 4.31
CA PHE A 186 12.45 16.70 2.98
C PHE A 186 11.63 17.82 2.35
N MET A 187 12.13 18.38 1.24
CA MET A 187 11.56 19.57 0.59
C MET A 187 11.00 19.31 -0.83
N GLU A 188 11.23 18.13 -1.40
CA GLU A 188 10.87 17.85 -2.79
C GLU A 188 9.39 17.52 -2.96
N SER A 189 8.71 18.16 -3.92
CA SER A 189 7.30 17.87 -4.19
C SER A 189 7.13 16.46 -4.77
N ILE A 190 5.97 15.83 -4.52
CA ILE A 190 5.66 14.53 -5.14
C ILE A 190 5.73 14.56 -6.69
N SER A 191 5.46 15.72 -7.29
CA SER A 191 5.52 15.88 -8.75
C SER A 191 6.96 15.82 -9.25
N ASP A 192 7.88 16.46 -8.52
CA ASP A 192 9.30 16.47 -8.86
C ASP A 192 9.93 15.10 -8.63
N VAL A 193 9.58 14.42 -7.53
CA VAL A 193 10.04 13.05 -7.25
C VAL A 193 9.60 12.09 -8.36
N VAL A 194 8.34 12.18 -8.81
CA VAL A 194 7.81 11.35 -9.90
C VAL A 194 8.55 11.65 -11.20
N ASP A 195 8.82 12.90 -11.51
CA ASP A 195 9.59 13.29 -12.69
C ASP A 195 11.03 12.76 -12.62
N GLU A 196 11.70 12.90 -11.48
CA GLU A 196 13.06 12.41 -11.23
C GLU A 196 13.15 10.89 -11.42
N VAL A 197 12.22 10.13 -10.84
CA VAL A 197 12.12 8.67 -11.01
C VAL A 197 12.01 8.29 -12.48
N ILE A 198 11.15 8.97 -13.23
CA ILE A 198 10.97 8.70 -14.67
C ILE A 198 12.22 9.10 -15.46
N GLN A 199 12.88 10.19 -15.11
CA GLN A 199 14.13 10.61 -15.77
C GLN A 199 15.31 9.68 -15.48
N ASN A 200 15.33 9.02 -14.32
CA ASN A 200 16.33 8.01 -14.00
C ASN A 200 16.10 6.68 -14.75
N CYS A 201 14.88 6.42 -15.21
CA CYS A 201 14.57 5.23 -16.00
C CYS A 201 15.21 5.26 -17.41
N PRO A 202 15.38 4.10 -18.07
CA PRO A 202 15.86 4.03 -19.46
C PRO A 202 15.03 4.89 -20.42
N ILE A 203 15.67 5.48 -21.43
CA ILE A 203 15.05 6.51 -22.28
C ILE A 203 13.81 6.01 -23.03
N ASP A 204 13.80 4.73 -23.41
CA ASP A 204 12.74 4.11 -24.21
C ASP A 204 11.42 3.95 -23.44
N VAL A 205 11.50 3.79 -22.12
CA VAL A 205 10.31 3.56 -21.26
C VAL A 205 9.72 4.84 -20.70
N ARG A 206 10.43 5.99 -20.75
CA ARG A 206 9.98 7.23 -20.10
C ARG A 206 8.62 7.72 -20.60
N ARG A 207 8.40 7.72 -21.91
CA ARG A 207 7.15 8.19 -22.51
C ARG A 207 5.94 7.31 -22.09
N PRO A 208 6.03 5.97 -22.16
CA PRO A 208 5.03 5.09 -21.55
C PRO A 208 4.77 5.38 -20.06
N LEU A 209 5.82 5.60 -19.26
CA LEU A 209 5.69 5.89 -17.82
C LEU A 209 4.90 7.18 -17.56
N TYR A 210 5.18 8.28 -18.29
CA TYR A 210 4.42 9.53 -18.16
C TYR A 210 2.94 9.39 -18.56
N LYS A 211 2.66 8.56 -19.56
CA LYS A 211 1.29 8.32 -20.04
C LYS A 211 0.49 7.46 -19.07
N ASN A 212 1.15 6.67 -18.22
CA ASN A 212 0.50 5.73 -17.32
C ASN A 212 0.98 5.91 -15.88
N VAL A 213 0.56 7.02 -15.24
CA VAL A 213 0.79 7.27 -13.82
C VAL A 213 -0.40 6.74 -13.03
N VAL A 214 -0.24 5.62 -12.33
CA VAL A 214 -1.31 4.96 -11.58
C VAL A 214 -1.20 5.28 -10.09
N LEU A 215 -2.33 5.65 -9.49
CA LEU A 215 -2.43 5.90 -8.05
C LEU A 215 -2.91 4.65 -7.30
N SER A 216 -2.26 4.35 -6.19
CA SER A 216 -2.58 3.27 -5.26
C SER A 216 -2.54 3.75 -3.82
N GLY A 217 -3.40 3.19 -2.97
CA GLY A 217 -3.36 3.41 -1.53
C GLY A 217 -4.33 4.48 -1.04
N GLY A 218 -4.72 4.36 0.23
CA GLY A 218 -5.78 5.18 0.83
C GLY A 218 -5.47 6.68 0.87
N SER A 219 -4.20 7.06 0.95
CA SER A 219 -3.78 8.47 1.01
C SER A 219 -3.79 9.16 -0.36
N THR A 220 -3.99 8.42 -1.46
CA THR A 220 -4.22 9.01 -2.79
C THR A 220 -5.69 9.37 -3.07
N MET A 221 -6.59 9.02 -2.15
CA MET A 221 -8.05 9.21 -2.30
C MET A 221 -8.52 10.65 -2.09
N PHE A 222 -7.63 11.60 -1.80
CA PHE A 222 -8.01 13.00 -1.66
C PHE A 222 -8.62 13.52 -2.96
N ARG A 223 -9.70 14.29 -2.84
CA ARG A 223 -10.35 14.90 -4.00
C ARG A 223 -9.35 15.81 -4.72
N ASP A 224 -9.34 15.71 -6.05
CA ASP A 224 -8.45 16.44 -6.95
C ASP A 224 -6.95 16.09 -6.87
N PHE A 225 -6.57 15.04 -6.12
CA PHE A 225 -5.17 14.57 -6.03
C PHE A 225 -4.55 14.31 -7.40
N GLY A 226 -5.16 13.41 -8.19
CA GLY A 226 -4.63 13.05 -9.50
C GLY A 226 -4.61 14.22 -10.49
N ARG A 227 -5.59 15.13 -10.40
CA ARG A 227 -5.64 16.32 -11.27
C ARG A 227 -4.52 17.30 -10.93
N ARG A 228 -4.27 17.54 -9.64
CA ARG A 228 -3.16 18.39 -9.17
C ARG A 228 -1.82 17.82 -9.60
N LEU A 229 -1.59 16.53 -9.35
CA LEU A 229 -0.38 15.83 -9.76
C LEU A 229 -0.15 15.90 -11.27
N GLN A 230 -1.19 15.61 -12.08
CA GLN A 230 -1.06 15.66 -13.54
C GLN A 230 -0.71 17.06 -14.05
N ARG A 231 -1.33 18.10 -13.47
CA ARG A 231 -1.07 19.49 -13.84
C ARG A 231 0.35 19.90 -13.51
N ASP A 232 0.81 19.60 -12.29
CA ASP A 232 2.13 20.02 -11.82
C ASP A 232 3.23 19.24 -12.52
N LEU A 233 3.07 17.92 -12.69
CA LEU A 233 3.98 17.09 -13.49
C LEU A 233 4.07 17.57 -14.94
N LYS A 234 2.92 17.89 -15.57
CA LYS A 234 2.91 18.44 -16.94
C LYS A 234 3.64 19.78 -17.02
N ARG A 235 3.51 20.66 -16.02
CA ARG A 235 4.24 21.94 -15.98
C ARG A 235 5.75 21.73 -15.92
N VAL A 236 6.23 20.81 -15.08
CA VAL A 236 7.66 20.47 -14.96
C VAL A 236 8.20 19.94 -16.28
N VAL A 237 7.49 18.99 -16.89
CA VAL A 237 7.88 18.39 -18.17
C VAL A 237 7.89 19.42 -19.30
N ASP A 238 6.82 20.21 -19.45
CA ASP A 238 6.70 21.22 -20.51
C ASP A 238 7.75 22.33 -20.35
N ALA A 239 8.06 22.75 -19.11
CA ALA A 239 9.12 23.71 -18.83
C ALA A 239 10.50 23.19 -19.25
N ARG A 240 10.82 21.93 -18.96
CA ARG A 240 12.06 21.28 -19.39
C ARG A 240 12.16 21.18 -20.91
N LEU A 241 11.06 20.82 -21.59
CA LEU A 241 11.03 20.72 -23.06
C LEU A 241 11.22 22.08 -23.72
N LYS A 242 10.59 23.13 -23.17
CA LYS A 242 10.75 24.51 -23.64
C LYS A 242 12.20 24.99 -23.52
N LEU A 243 12.84 24.75 -22.37
CA LEU A 243 14.25 25.09 -22.17
C LEU A 243 15.17 24.38 -23.18
N SER A 244 14.88 23.11 -23.49
CA SER A 244 15.65 22.35 -24.49
C SER A 244 15.52 22.91 -25.91
N GLU A 245 14.32 23.39 -26.29
CA GLU A 245 14.06 24.02 -27.59
C GLU A 245 14.77 25.38 -27.71
N GLU A 246 14.71 26.20 -26.65
CA GLU A 246 15.37 27.50 -26.56
C GLU A 246 16.89 27.37 -26.67
N LEU A 247 17.50 26.44 -25.91
CA LEU A 247 18.94 26.18 -25.95
C LEU A 247 19.41 25.63 -27.30
N SER A 248 18.53 24.91 -28.02
CA SER A 248 18.83 24.39 -29.35
C SER A 248 18.68 25.43 -30.46
N GLY A 249 18.27 26.66 -30.13
CA GLY A 249 17.99 27.72 -31.12
C GLY A 249 16.91 27.30 -32.13
N GLY A 250 15.94 26.48 -31.71
CA GLY A 250 14.88 25.95 -32.57
C GLY A 250 15.30 24.83 -33.53
N ARG A 251 16.54 24.34 -33.47
CA ARG A 251 17.02 23.24 -34.34
C ARG A 251 16.42 21.88 -33.96
N ILE A 252 16.11 21.68 -32.69
CA ILE A 252 15.54 20.45 -32.15
C ILE A 252 14.19 20.79 -31.53
N LYS A 253 13.12 20.27 -32.14
CA LYS A 253 11.77 20.39 -31.60
C LYS A 253 11.37 19.09 -30.92
N PRO A 254 11.43 19.00 -29.58
CA PRO A 254 11.06 17.78 -28.89
C PRO A 254 9.56 17.50 -29.05
N LYS A 255 9.20 16.25 -29.35
CA LYS A 255 7.80 15.83 -29.38
C LYS A 255 7.20 15.99 -27.97
N PRO A 256 6.03 16.64 -27.82
CA PRO A 256 5.39 16.83 -26.52
C PRO A 256 5.19 15.47 -25.82
N VAL A 257 5.33 15.49 -24.51
CA VAL A 257 5.14 14.30 -23.67
C VAL A 257 3.72 14.35 -23.12
N GLU A 258 2.97 13.29 -23.37
CA GLU A 258 1.62 13.14 -22.84
C GLU A 258 1.72 12.64 -21.39
N VAL A 259 1.24 13.45 -20.46
CA VAL A 259 1.18 13.11 -19.03
C VAL A 259 -0.26 12.80 -18.66
N GLN A 260 -0.51 11.60 -18.14
CA GLN A 260 -1.83 11.16 -17.72
C GLN A 260 -1.76 10.43 -16.38
N VAL A 261 -2.50 10.96 -15.41
CA VAL A 261 -2.65 10.36 -14.08
C VAL A 261 -4.00 9.65 -14.01
N ILE A 262 -3.97 8.36 -13.74
CA ILE A 262 -5.15 7.49 -13.75
C ILE A 262 -5.72 7.41 -12.34
N THR A 263 -6.94 7.93 -12.23
CA THR A 263 -7.77 7.76 -11.04
C THR A 263 -8.82 6.69 -11.28
N HIS A 264 -9.04 5.79 -10.32
CA HIS A 264 -10.03 4.72 -10.43
C HIS A 264 -10.73 4.46 -9.09
N HIS A 265 -11.93 3.86 -9.13
CA HIS A 265 -12.78 3.68 -7.95
C HIS A 265 -12.21 2.69 -6.92
N MET A 266 -11.39 1.72 -7.35
CA MET A 266 -10.76 0.73 -6.47
C MET A 266 -9.41 1.16 -5.89
N GLN A 267 -9.02 2.43 -6.01
CA GLN A 267 -7.72 2.97 -5.55
C GLN A 267 -7.37 2.60 -4.11
N ARG A 268 -8.34 2.68 -3.20
CA ARG A 268 -8.16 2.39 -1.76
C ARG A 268 -7.58 1.00 -1.51
N TYR A 269 -7.98 0.02 -2.33
CA TYR A 269 -7.58 -1.38 -2.21
C TYR A 269 -7.01 -1.89 -3.53
N ALA A 270 -6.36 -1.03 -4.32
CA ALA A 270 -5.94 -1.32 -5.68
C ALA A 270 -5.13 -2.62 -5.76
N VAL A 271 -4.15 -2.76 -4.87
CA VAL A 271 -3.32 -3.97 -4.75
C VAL A 271 -4.18 -5.22 -4.52
N TRP A 272 -5.08 -5.19 -3.55
CA TRP A 272 -5.92 -6.36 -3.22
C TRP A 272 -6.91 -6.69 -4.35
N PHE A 273 -7.52 -5.66 -4.94
CA PHE A 273 -8.45 -5.81 -6.05
C PHE A 273 -7.75 -6.38 -7.30
N GLY A 274 -6.56 -5.87 -7.64
CA GLY A 274 -5.73 -6.42 -8.72
C GLY A 274 -5.32 -7.86 -8.45
N GLY A 275 -4.94 -8.19 -7.21
CA GLY A 275 -4.65 -9.57 -6.79
C GLY A 275 -5.87 -10.49 -6.90
N SER A 276 -7.06 -10.03 -6.49
CA SER A 276 -8.32 -10.78 -6.62
C SER A 276 -8.71 -11.02 -8.08
N MET A 277 -8.56 -10.00 -8.94
CA MET A 277 -8.79 -10.13 -10.38
C MET A 277 -7.85 -11.15 -11.00
N LEU A 278 -6.55 -11.05 -10.72
CA LEU A 278 -5.55 -11.96 -11.28
C LEU A 278 -5.74 -13.39 -10.76
N ALA A 279 -5.97 -13.57 -9.45
CA ALA A 279 -6.22 -14.89 -8.87
C ALA A 279 -7.49 -15.56 -9.42
N SER A 280 -8.44 -14.78 -9.96
CA SER A 280 -9.66 -15.30 -10.60
C SER A 280 -9.44 -15.72 -12.06
N THR A 281 -8.31 -15.39 -12.68
CA THR A 281 -7.99 -15.80 -14.05
C THR A 281 -7.44 -17.22 -14.09
N ASN A 282 -7.75 -17.95 -15.17
CA ASN A 282 -7.24 -19.31 -15.38
C ASN A 282 -5.72 -19.33 -15.55
N ASP A 283 -5.11 -18.24 -16.03
CA ASP A 283 -3.67 -18.13 -16.28
C ASP A 283 -2.84 -18.34 -15.01
N LEU A 284 -3.29 -17.85 -13.85
CA LEU A 284 -2.58 -18.08 -12.58
C LEU A 284 -2.70 -19.54 -12.12
N VAL A 285 -3.87 -20.16 -12.36
CA VAL A 285 -4.11 -21.57 -12.05
C VAL A 285 -3.35 -22.48 -13.03
N GLU A 286 -3.14 -22.04 -14.27
CA GLU A 286 -2.38 -22.73 -15.30
C GLU A 286 -0.87 -22.55 -15.15
N CYS A 287 -0.37 -21.35 -14.80
CA CYS A 287 1.02 -21.14 -14.40
C CYS A 287 1.40 -22.05 -13.22
N ASN A 288 0.48 -22.28 -12.27
CA ASN A 288 0.69 -23.24 -11.19
C ASN A 288 0.48 -24.71 -11.60
N ARG A 289 -0.23 -25.00 -12.71
CA ARG A 289 -0.42 -26.36 -13.26
C ARG A 289 0.70 -26.79 -14.22
N TYR A 290 1.27 -25.87 -15.00
CA TYR A 290 2.26 -26.14 -16.06
C TYR A 290 3.66 -25.58 -15.75
N GLY A 291 3.83 -24.86 -14.63
CA GLY A 291 5.14 -24.46 -14.10
C GLY A 291 6.02 -25.62 -13.62
N ALA A 292 5.50 -26.85 -13.65
CA ALA A 292 6.27 -28.09 -13.59
C ALA A 292 6.08 -28.87 -14.90
N GLY A 293 6.69 -28.37 -15.99
CA GLY A 293 7.05 -29.27 -17.09
C GLY A 293 8.06 -30.32 -16.58
N PRO A 294 8.25 -31.46 -17.28
CA PRO A 294 9.03 -32.62 -16.83
C PRO A 294 10.55 -32.38 -16.62
N LEU A 295 10.96 -31.12 -16.51
CA LEU A 295 12.29 -30.65 -16.15
C LEU A 295 12.43 -30.33 -14.65
N ALA A 296 11.37 -30.41 -13.84
CA ALA A 296 11.40 -30.12 -12.39
C ALA A 296 12.04 -31.23 -11.51
N SER A 297 12.75 -32.20 -12.10
CA SER A 297 13.45 -33.28 -11.38
C SER A 297 14.94 -33.00 -11.13
N GLY A 298 15.43 -31.77 -11.34
CA GLY A 298 16.86 -31.48 -11.24
C GLY A 298 17.27 -30.04 -10.94
N TRP A 299 16.40 -29.20 -10.38
CA TRP A 299 16.76 -27.80 -10.11
C TRP A 299 17.43 -27.64 -8.74
N GLY A 300 18.73 -27.36 -8.74
CA GLY A 300 19.50 -26.99 -7.55
C GLY A 300 19.35 -25.50 -7.18
N PRO A 301 19.74 -25.10 -5.95
CA PRO A 301 19.52 -23.77 -5.39
C PRO A 301 20.24 -22.61 -6.11
N SER A 302 21.18 -22.90 -7.01
CA SER A 302 21.87 -21.87 -7.82
C SER A 302 21.03 -21.36 -9.00
N GLN A 303 20.02 -22.09 -9.46
CA GLN A 303 19.17 -21.65 -10.59
C GLN A 303 17.86 -20.97 -10.17
N ILE A 304 17.45 -21.15 -8.91
CA ILE A 304 16.50 -20.25 -8.24
C ILE A 304 17.13 -18.85 -8.11
N LYS A 305 18.45 -18.76 -7.90
CA LYS A 305 19.18 -17.48 -7.93
C LYS A 305 19.19 -16.81 -9.31
N SER A 306 19.20 -17.54 -10.43
CA SER A 306 19.18 -16.90 -11.77
C SER A 306 17.79 -16.40 -12.21
N SER A 307 16.71 -16.99 -11.69
CA SER A 307 15.34 -16.45 -11.83
C SER A 307 15.00 -15.37 -10.78
N ILE A 308 15.80 -15.29 -9.71
CA ILE A 308 15.74 -14.25 -8.66
C ILE A 308 16.68 -13.07 -8.94
N SER A 309 17.80 -13.25 -9.64
CA SER A 309 18.79 -12.19 -9.93
C SER A 309 18.47 -11.38 -11.19
N GLY A 310 17.59 -11.87 -12.05
CA GLY A 310 17.06 -11.12 -13.19
C GLY A 310 15.76 -10.41 -12.82
N GLY A 311 15.82 -9.33 -12.02
CA GLY A 311 14.83 -8.23 -11.99
C GLY A 311 13.32 -8.52 -11.89
N GLY A 312 12.92 -9.77 -11.63
CA GLY A 312 11.56 -10.24 -11.71
C GLY A 312 11.50 -11.54 -12.50
N GLY A 313 11.25 -12.62 -11.79
CA GLY A 313 10.91 -13.90 -12.35
C GLY A 313 9.71 -14.41 -11.58
N TRP A 314 8.72 -14.90 -12.31
CA TRP A 314 7.57 -15.63 -11.77
C TRP A 314 8.09 -16.79 -10.91
N VAL A 315 7.85 -16.75 -9.59
CA VAL A 315 8.24 -17.84 -8.69
C VAL A 315 6.99 -18.66 -8.36
N ASN A 316 6.79 -19.75 -9.12
CA ASN A 316 5.79 -20.77 -8.82
C ASN A 316 6.44 -21.85 -7.95
N LEU A 317 5.95 -22.04 -6.73
CA LEU A 317 6.40 -23.11 -5.84
C LEU A 317 5.27 -24.13 -5.70
N ARG A 318 5.55 -25.38 -6.03
CA ARG A 318 4.66 -26.53 -5.83
C ARG A 318 5.36 -27.56 -4.96
N LYS A 319 4.63 -28.14 -4.01
CA LYS A 319 5.08 -29.27 -3.19
C LYS A 319 4.75 -30.56 -3.94
N GLU A 320 5.74 -31.21 -4.57
CA GLU A 320 5.47 -32.43 -5.36
C GLU A 320 5.86 -33.75 -4.67
N THR A 321 6.82 -33.80 -3.73
CA THR A 321 7.06 -35.05 -2.96
C THR A 321 7.69 -34.84 -1.58
N ARG A 322 7.57 -35.87 -0.73
CA ARG A 322 8.10 -36.00 0.65
C ARG A 322 9.63 -35.80 0.78
N THR A 323 10.35 -35.71 -0.34
CA THR A 323 11.81 -35.54 -0.48
C THR A 323 12.29 -34.09 -0.37
N ASP A 324 11.43 -33.09 -0.60
CA ASP A 324 11.83 -31.67 -0.51
C ASP A 324 12.09 -31.21 0.94
N CYS A 325 11.52 -31.93 1.91
CA CYS A 325 11.75 -31.70 3.34
C CYS A 325 13.16 -32.10 3.80
N GLU A 326 13.91 -32.91 3.04
CA GLU A 326 15.28 -33.29 3.40
C GLU A 326 16.30 -32.17 3.07
N TRP A 327 15.96 -31.30 2.11
CA TRP A 327 16.82 -30.19 1.69
C TRP A 327 16.84 -29.04 2.73
N ILE A 328 15.69 -28.68 3.29
CA ILE A 328 15.58 -27.62 4.32
C ILE A 328 16.29 -28.06 5.61
N ARG A 329 16.20 -29.35 5.97
CA ARG A 329 16.94 -29.93 7.11
C ARG A 329 18.46 -29.87 6.94
N ALA A 330 18.98 -29.97 5.71
CA ALA A 330 20.42 -29.93 5.44
C ALA A 330 21.04 -28.53 5.62
N LYS A 331 20.26 -27.45 5.46
CA LYS A 331 20.70 -26.06 5.72
C LYS A 331 20.73 -25.74 7.23
N ARG A 332 19.75 -26.27 7.98
CA ARG A 332 19.63 -26.11 9.44
C ARG A 332 20.85 -26.65 10.20
N ALA A 333 21.47 -27.72 9.68
CA ALA A 333 22.71 -28.27 10.23
C ALA A 333 23.95 -27.36 10.07
N ARG A 334 23.88 -26.27 9.30
CA ARG A 334 24.97 -25.29 9.14
C ARG A 334 24.75 -23.96 9.86
N SER A 335 23.55 -23.67 10.34
CA SER A 335 23.18 -22.36 10.90
C SER A 335 22.78 -22.38 12.38
N ASP A 336 22.65 -23.56 12.99
CA ASP A 336 22.46 -23.69 14.44
C ASP A 336 23.80 -23.48 15.18
N SER A 337 24.20 -22.22 15.32
CA SER A 337 25.02 -21.77 16.44
C SER A 337 24.53 -20.39 16.87
N ASP A 338 23.73 -20.41 17.95
CA ASP A 338 23.43 -19.33 18.90
C ASP A 338 22.52 -18.18 18.45
N GLU A 339 21.23 -18.21 18.89
CA GLU A 339 20.39 -17.08 19.41
C GLU A 339 18.86 -17.24 19.29
N CYS A 340 18.30 -18.31 18.72
CA CYS A 340 16.86 -18.36 18.38
C CYS A 340 15.85 -18.77 19.48
N VAL A 341 16.23 -18.93 20.74
CA VAL A 341 15.29 -19.46 21.78
C VAL A 341 14.40 -18.36 22.41
N SER A 342 14.75 -17.07 22.33
CA SER A 342 13.98 -16.02 23.02
C SER A 342 12.85 -15.39 22.18
N LEU A 343 12.97 -15.35 20.84
CA LEU A 343 11.98 -14.67 19.96
C LEU A 343 10.67 -15.46 19.78
N GLY A 344 10.72 -16.79 19.84
CA GLY A 344 9.58 -17.66 19.55
C GLY A 344 8.44 -17.55 20.58
N ASN A 345 8.75 -17.21 21.82
CA ASN A 345 7.74 -17.04 22.87
C ASN A 345 7.07 -15.66 22.81
N PHE A 346 7.79 -14.63 22.34
CA PHE A 346 7.28 -13.25 22.27
C PHE A 346 6.21 -13.05 21.17
N ILE A 347 6.28 -13.83 20.09
CA ILE A 347 5.37 -13.71 18.94
C ILE A 347 4.07 -14.51 19.15
N LYS A 348 4.11 -15.62 19.91
CA LYS A 348 2.92 -16.41 20.25
C LYS A 348 1.90 -15.61 21.08
N GLU A 349 2.34 -14.77 22.01
CA GLU A 349 1.44 -13.96 22.83
C GLU A 349 0.72 -12.86 22.03
N ARG A 350 1.40 -12.23 21.05
CA ARG A 350 0.77 -11.15 20.24
C ARG A 350 -0.23 -11.65 19.21
N LEU A 351 -0.04 -12.85 18.65
CA LEU A 351 -0.96 -13.43 17.66
C LEU A 351 -2.27 -13.94 18.29
N LEU A 352 -2.21 -14.47 19.52
CA LEU A 352 -3.41 -14.87 20.27
C LEU A 352 -4.27 -13.66 20.65
N CYS A 353 -3.66 -12.52 20.97
CA CYS A 353 -4.38 -11.28 21.29
C CYS A 353 -5.07 -10.67 20.06
N GLY A 354 -4.47 -10.82 18.86
CA GLY A 354 -5.03 -10.29 17.61
C GLY A 354 -6.24 -11.07 17.07
N ALA A 355 -6.34 -12.37 17.35
CA ALA A 355 -7.45 -13.21 16.88
C ALA A 355 -8.77 -12.94 17.64
N THR A 356 -8.71 -12.54 18.90
CA THR A 356 -9.90 -12.26 19.74
C THR A 356 -10.58 -10.92 19.38
N LEU A 357 -9.85 -9.99 18.76
CA LEU A 357 -10.34 -8.65 18.39
C LEU A 357 -11.15 -8.60 17.08
N LEU A 358 -11.20 -9.69 16.30
CA LEU A 358 -11.81 -9.70 14.96
C LEU A 358 -13.26 -10.21 14.89
N LEU A 359 -13.90 -10.54 16.02
CA LEU A 359 -15.29 -11.05 16.05
C LEU A 359 -16.36 -10.06 16.54
N TRP A 360 -16.05 -8.76 16.63
CA TRP A 360 -17.06 -7.73 16.94
C TRP A 360 -17.02 -6.61 15.89
N PRO A 361 -17.63 -6.82 14.70
CA PRO A 361 -18.87 -6.07 14.44
C PRO A 361 -19.75 -6.73 13.36
N VAL A 362 -20.57 -7.73 13.70
CA VAL A 362 -21.77 -8.05 12.91
C VAL A 362 -22.89 -8.41 13.88
N GLY A 363 -23.93 -7.58 13.94
CA GLY A 363 -25.05 -7.68 14.88
C GLY A 363 -25.99 -8.86 14.63
N PHE A 364 -25.50 -10.09 14.76
CA PHE A 364 -26.30 -11.30 14.85
C PHE A 364 -26.29 -11.81 16.31
N ARG A 365 -27.44 -11.75 17.00
CA ARG A 365 -27.62 -12.45 18.28
C ARG A 365 -27.67 -13.95 18.02
N ILE A 366 -26.54 -14.63 18.21
CA ILE A 366 -26.50 -16.10 18.30
C ILE A 366 -26.57 -16.46 19.79
N ASN A 367 -27.51 -17.31 20.17
CA ASN A 367 -27.64 -17.82 21.55
C ASN A 367 -26.35 -18.52 21.99
N SER A 368 -25.98 -18.44 23.27
CA SER A 368 -24.67 -18.88 23.81
C SER A 368 -24.30 -20.33 23.50
N GLU A 369 -25.28 -21.23 23.34
CA GLU A 369 -25.05 -22.62 22.93
C GLU A 369 -24.65 -22.78 21.44
N GLY A 370 -25.05 -21.84 20.58
CA GLY A 370 -24.74 -21.86 19.15
C GLY A 370 -23.31 -21.42 18.83
N ALA A 371 -22.75 -20.47 19.59
CA ALA A 371 -21.38 -20.00 19.42
C ALA A 371 -20.34 -21.06 19.83
N LEU A 372 -20.62 -21.81 20.90
CA LEU A 372 -19.78 -22.90 21.37
C LEU A 372 -19.66 -24.04 20.36
N ARG A 373 -20.77 -24.43 19.71
CA ARG A 373 -20.75 -25.47 18.67
C ARG A 373 -19.98 -25.06 17.41
N LEU A 374 -19.95 -23.76 17.10
CA LEU A 374 -19.23 -23.22 15.95
C LEU A 374 -17.72 -23.16 16.21
N LEU A 375 -17.30 -22.87 17.45
CA LEU A 375 -15.90 -22.98 17.87
C LEU A 375 -15.42 -24.44 17.98
N GLU A 376 -16.25 -25.36 18.49
CA GLU A 376 -15.91 -26.79 18.51
C GLU A 376 -15.69 -27.35 17.08
N ALA A 377 -16.49 -26.90 16.11
CA ALA A 377 -16.35 -27.29 14.70
C ALA A 377 -15.12 -26.68 14.01
N LEU A 378 -14.67 -25.48 14.41
CA LEU A 378 -13.50 -24.81 13.82
C LEU A 378 -12.17 -25.21 14.45
N LEU A 379 -12.15 -25.57 15.74
CA LEU A 379 -10.93 -25.78 16.51
C LEU A 379 -10.76 -27.22 17.05
N GLY A 380 -11.80 -28.06 17.03
CA GLY A 380 -11.70 -29.49 17.35
C GLY A 380 -11.28 -29.82 18.79
N LEU A 381 -11.49 -28.92 19.76
CA LEU A 381 -11.13 -29.12 21.17
C LEU A 381 -12.39 -29.29 22.04
N PRO A 382 -12.38 -30.17 23.07
CA PRO A 382 -13.55 -30.41 23.92
C PRO A 382 -13.84 -29.24 24.87
N GLY A 383 -15.14 -28.98 25.10
CA GLY A 383 -15.72 -27.83 25.80
C GLY A 383 -15.10 -27.34 27.13
N PRO A 384 -14.48 -28.16 28.01
CA PRO A 384 -13.92 -27.65 29.27
C PRO A 384 -12.72 -26.71 29.09
N ALA A 385 -11.97 -26.84 28.00
CA ALA A 385 -10.77 -26.02 27.74
C ALA A 385 -11.11 -24.58 27.28
N LEU A 386 -12.29 -24.36 26.71
CA LEU A 386 -12.77 -23.05 26.26
C LEU A 386 -13.23 -22.15 27.41
N GLY A 387 -13.67 -22.74 28.53
CA GLY A 387 -14.09 -22.01 29.72
C GLY A 387 -12.95 -21.24 30.41
N VAL A 388 -11.72 -21.77 30.35
CA VAL A 388 -10.54 -21.15 30.99
C VAL A 388 -9.99 -19.98 30.17
N LEU A 389 -10.11 -20.01 28.84
CA LEU A 389 -9.70 -18.91 27.96
C LEU A 389 -10.56 -17.65 28.12
N CYS A 390 -11.84 -17.81 28.49
CA CYS A 390 -12.77 -16.70 28.62
C CYS A 390 -12.50 -15.84 29.88
N VAL A 391 -12.01 -16.47 30.97
CA VAL A 391 -11.73 -15.78 32.24
C VAL A 391 -10.43 -14.97 32.21
N LEU A 392 -9.46 -15.37 31.38
CA LEU A 392 -8.18 -14.66 31.23
C LEU A 392 -8.24 -13.42 30.32
N CYS A 393 -9.36 -13.16 29.64
CA CYS A 393 -9.55 -11.98 28.78
C CYS A 393 -10.30 -10.81 29.46
N GLN A 394 -10.60 -10.91 30.76
CA GLN A 394 -11.27 -9.87 31.56
C GLN A 394 -10.42 -9.25 32.69
N LEU A 395 -9.13 -9.59 32.76
CA LEU A 395 -8.09 -8.86 33.50
C LEU A 395 -7.08 -8.32 32.48
#